data_AF-A0AAV0WI03-F1
#
_entry.id   AF-A0AAV0WI03-F1
#
_cell.length_a   1.000
_cell.length_b   1.000
_cell.length_c   1.000
_cell.angle_alpha   90.00
_cell.angle_beta   90.00
_cell.angle_gamma   90.00
#
_symmetry.space_group_name_H-M   'P 1'
#
loop_
_entity.id
_entity.type
_entity.pdbx_description
1 polymer ?
#
loop_
_entity_poly.entity_id
_entity_poly.type
_entity_poly.pdbx_seq_one_letter_code
_entity_poly.pdbx_strand_id
1 'polypeptide(L)' 'MDPKDNIAGHTSKLENLSRQLKQLGEPISESMLITKVLMTLPESYRHFYSTWDSMNSANRTLEQLTARLMVEET' A
#
# COMPACT_ATOMS: atom_id res chain seq x y z
N MET A 1 1.22 10.03 2.19
CA MET A 1 0.92 10.39 0.80
C MET A 1 1.07 11.89 0.73
N ASP A 2 1.92 12.39 -0.17
CA ASP A 2 1.99 13.83 -0.40
C ASP A 2 0.63 14.30 -0.95
N PRO A 3 0.11 15.48 -0.56
CA PRO A 3 -1.15 15.99 -1.10
C PRO A 3 -1.22 16.09 -2.64
N LYS A 4 -0.07 16.05 -3.32
CA LYS A 4 0.03 16.07 -4.79
C LYS A 4 0.18 14.70 -5.44
N ASP A 5 0.45 13.66 -4.66
CA ASP A 5 0.52 12.29 -5.18
C ASP A 5 -0.90 11.72 -5.32
N ASN A 6 -1.11 10.88 -6.33
CA ASN A 6 -2.25 9.97 -6.38
C ASN A 6 -1.87 8.60 -5.78
N ILE A 7 -2.86 7.73 -5.54
CA ILE A 7 -2.67 6.39 -4.98
C ILE A 7 -1.62 5.61 -5.79
N ALA A 8 -1.73 5.62 -7.12
CA ALA A 8 -0.81 4.88 -8.00
C ALA A 8 0.64 5.36 -7.84
N GLY A 9 0.85 6.67 -7.82
CA GLY A 9 2.16 7.30 -7.65
C GLY A 9 2.73 7.03 -6.27
N HIS A 10 1.92 7.13 -5.22
CA HIS A 10 2.32 6.84 -3.85
C HIS A 10 2.73 5.38 -3.66
N THR A 11 1.94 4.43 -4.14
CA THR A 11 2.29 2.99 -4.10
C THR A 11 3.55 2.70 -4.90
N SER A 12 3.69 3.28 -6.10
CA SER A 12 4.89 3.10 -6.94
C SER A 12 6.17 3.57 -6.25
N LYS A 13 6.13 4.67 -5.49
CA LYS A 13 7.27 5.15 -4.69
C LYS A 13 7.64 4.15 -3.58
N LEU A 14 6.65 3.59 -2.89
CA LEU A 14 6.88 2.61 -1.82
C LEU A 14 7.42 1.28 -2.35
N GLU A 15 6.93 0.82 -3.50
CA GLU A 15 7.52 -0.34 -4.18
C GLU A 15 8.97 -0.09 -4.61
N ASN A 16 9.25 1.11 -5.14
CA ASN A 16 10.61 1.47 -5.52
C ASN A 16 11.54 1.43 -4.31
N LEU A 17 11.11 1.99 -3.18
CA LEU A 17 11.85 1.91 -1.91
C LEU A 17 12.06 0.46 -1.46
N SER A 18 11.03 -0.39 -1.54
CA SER A 18 11.15 -1.83 -1.23
C SER A 18 12.21 -2.52 -2.10
N ARG A 19 12.24 -2.20 -3.40
CA ARG A 19 13.27 -2.71 -4.33
C ARG A 19 14.68 -2.23 -3.96
N GLN A 20 14.83 -0.96 -3.57
CA GLN A 20 16.12 -0.42 -3.11
C GLN A 20 16.60 -1.11 -1.83
N LEU A 21 15.74 -1.27 -0.82
CA LEU A 21 16.07 -1.96 0.42
C LEU A 21 16.51 -3.41 0.16
N LYS A 22 15.82 -4.11 -0.74
CA LYS A 22 16.22 -5.46 -1.19
C LYS A 22 17.63 -5.46 -1.81
N GLN A 23 17.99 -4.46 -2.60
CA GLN A 23 19.34 -4.34 -3.19
C GLN A 23 20.42 -4.08 -2.14
N LEU A 24 20.06 -3.41 -1.04
CA LEU A 24 20.95 -3.16 0.09
C LEU A 24 21.08 -4.35 1.05
N GLY A 25 20.39 -5.46 0.78
CA GLY A 25 20.39 -6.65 1.64
C GLY A 25 19.35 -6.64 2.76
N GLU A 26 18.42 -5.68 2.74
CA GLU A 26 17.34 -5.52 3.72
C GLU A 26 15.96 -5.74 3.07
N PRO A 27 15.61 -6.96 2.61
CA PRO A 27 14.32 -7.20 1.99
C PRO A 27 13.18 -7.00 2.99
N ILE A 28 12.15 -6.25 2.60
CA ILE A 28 10.90 -6.16 3.36
C ILE A 28 9.87 -7.12 2.77
N SER A 29 9.02 -7.68 3.64
CA SER A 29 7.91 -8.53 3.20
C SER A 29 6.82 -7.71 2.52
N GLU A 30 6.03 -8.36 1.65
CA GLU A 30 4.88 -7.72 1.02
C GLU A 30 3.87 -7.23 2.07
N SER A 31 3.64 -7.99 3.15
CA SER A 31 2.78 -7.57 4.26
C SER A 31 3.27 -6.28 4.93
N MET A 32 4.59 -6.12 5.10
CA MET A 32 5.17 -4.90 5.67
C MET A 32 4.99 -3.71 4.73
N LEU A 33 5.15 -3.93 3.43
CA LEU A 33 4.89 -2.91 2.40
C LEU A 33 3.41 -2.49 2.37
N ILE A 34 2.49 -3.45 2.41
CA ILE A 34 1.03 -3.24 2.53
C ILE A 34 0.69 -2.41 3.76
N THR A 35 1.22 -2.77 4.93
CA THR A 35 1.03 -2.00 6.16
C THR A 35 1.55 -0.58 5.99
N LYS A 36 2.72 -0.40 5.35
CA LYS A 36 3.28 0.93 5.10
C LYS A 36 2.43 1.77 4.16
N VAL A 37 1.87 1.17 3.10
CA VAL A 37 0.92 1.83 2.20
C VAL A 37 -0.26 2.34 3.01
N LEU A 38 -0.95 1.45 3.73
CA LEU A 38 -2.12 1.80 4.54
C LEU A 38 -1.81 2.94 5.51
N MET A 39 -0.76 2.79 6.34
CA MET A 39 -0.31 3.77 7.35
C MET A 39 0.00 5.17 6.81
N THR A 40 0.29 5.28 5.51
CA THR A 40 0.67 6.54 4.88
C THR A 40 -0.44 7.12 4.00
N LEU A 41 -1.62 6.48 3.93
CA LEU A 41 -2.78 7.03 3.25
C LEU A 41 -3.40 8.21 4.02
N PRO A 42 -4.12 9.11 3.32
CA PRO A 42 -4.91 10.16 3.95
C PRO A 42 -6.02 9.61 4.86
N GLU A 43 -6.51 10.43 5.79
CA GLU A 43 -7.55 10.02 6.75
C GLU A 43 -8.88 9.63 6.08
N SER A 44 -9.17 10.13 4.88
CA SER A 44 -10.33 9.70 4.08
C SER A 44 -10.35 8.19 3.81
N TYR A 45 -9.18 7.55 3.74
CA TYR A 45 -9.02 6.11 3.53
C TYR A 45 -8.95 5.31 4.84
N ARG A 46 -9.18 5.92 6.01
CA ARG A 46 -9.06 5.22 7.31
C ARG A 46 -9.99 4.02 7.45
N HIS A 47 -11.13 4.04 6.75
CA HIS A 47 -12.06 2.92 6.70
C HIS A 47 -11.47 1.68 5.98
N PHE A 48 -10.48 1.85 5.09
CA PHE A 48 -9.82 0.74 4.41
C PHE A 48 -9.03 -0.16 5.36
N TYR A 49 -8.57 0.34 6.51
CA TYR A 49 -7.81 -0.47 7.45
C TYR A 49 -8.64 -1.63 8.01
N SER A 50 -9.87 -1.36 8.45
CA SER A 50 -10.79 -2.39 8.94
C SER A 50 -11.24 -3.34 7.82
N THR A 51 -11.47 -2.82 6.61
CA THR A 51 -11.91 -3.63 5.48
C THR A 51 -10.78 -4.53 4.99
N TRP A 52 -9.54 -4.05 5.02
CA TRP A 52 -8.35 -4.81 4.66
C TRP A 52 -8.03 -5.88 5.71
N ASP A 53 -8.12 -5.54 7.00
CA ASP A 53 -7.83 -6.49 8.08
C ASP A 53 -8.90 -7.58 8.26
N SER A 54 -10.07 -7.42 7.64
CA SER A 54 -11.11 -8.46 7.59
C SER A 54 -11.07 -9.33 6.33
N MET A 55 -10.25 -8.99 5.33
CA MET A 55 -10.10 -9.81 4.12
C MET A 55 -9.40 -11.13 4.40
N ASN A 56 -9.75 -12.17 3.65
CA ASN A 56 -9.03 -13.44 3.66
C ASN A 56 -7.54 -13.20 3.33
N SER A 57 -6.63 -13.81 4.08
CA SER A 57 -5.18 -13.69 3.92
C SER A 57 -4.69 -14.02 2.51
N ALA A 58 -5.34 -14.96 1.80
CA ALA A 58 -5.01 -15.32 0.41
C ALA A 58 -5.23 -14.15 -0.58
N ASN A 59 -6.07 -13.18 -0.20
CA ASN A 59 -6.42 -12.01 -0.99
C ASN A 59 -5.67 -10.74 -0.53
N ARG A 60 -4.82 -10.83 0.50
CA ARG A 60 -4.07 -9.67 1.02
C ARG A 60 -2.77 -9.45 0.25
N THR A 61 -2.88 -9.21 -1.06
CA THR A 61 -1.75 -8.89 -1.94
C THR A 61 -1.68 -7.40 -2.25
N LEU A 62 -0.51 -6.90 -2.59
CA LEU A 62 -0.32 -5.48 -2.91
C LEU A 62 -1.13 -5.06 -4.16
N GLU A 63 -1.24 -5.97 -5.13
CA GLU A 63 -2.04 -5.78 -6.34
C GLU A 63 -3.51 -5.52 -6.01
N GLN A 64 -4.12 -6.39 -5.18
CA GLN A 64 -5.52 -6.24 -4.80
C GLN A 64 -5.76 -4.98 -3.96
N LEU A 65 -4.83 -4.63 -3.06
CA LEU A 65 -4.91 -3.39 -2.30
C LEU A 65 -4.92 -2.18 -3.24
N THR A 66 -3.97 -2.14 -4.17
CA THR A 66 -3.80 -1.01 -5.10
C THR A 66 -5.03 -0.85 -5.97
N ALA A 67 -5.55 -1.95 -6.54
CA ALA A 67 -6.76 -1.92 -7.35
C ALA A 67 -7.96 -1.33 -6.60
N ARG A 68 -8.17 -1.71 -5.32
CA ARG A 68 -9.29 -1.17 -4.52
C ARG A 68 -9.10 0.30 -4.14
N LEU A 69 -7.87 0.69 -3.80
CA LEU A 69 -7.58 2.09 -3.48
C LEU A 69 -7.75 3.01 -4.70
N MET A 70 -7.42 2.53 -5.90
CA MET A 70 -7.64 3.28 -7.14
C MET A 70 -9.12 3.46 -7.47
N VAL A 71 -9.97 2.48 -7.14
CA VAL A 71 -11.44 2.61 -7.31
C VAL A 71 -11.99 3.70 -6.40
N GLU A 72 -11.54 3.76 -5.14
CA GLU A 72 -11.98 4.77 -4.15
C GLU A 72 -11.48 6.20 -4.46
N GLU A 73 -10.37 6.34 -5.19
CA GLU A 73 -9.82 7.65 -5.58
C GLU A 73 -10.71 8.42 -6.59
N THR A 74 -11.73 7.77 -7.17
CA THR A 74 -12.63 8.32 -8.19
C THR A 74 -13.73 9.22 -7.60
#